data_AF-A0A1H5VKU9-F1
#
_entry.id   AF-A0A1H5VKU9-F1
#
_cell.length_a   1.000
_cell.length_b   1.000
_cell.length_c   1.000
_cell.angle_alpha   90.00
_cell.angle_beta   90.00
_cell.angle_gamma   90.00
#
_symmetry.space_group_name_H-M   'P 1'
#
loop_
_entity.id
_entity.type
_entity.pdbx_description
1 polymer ?
#
loop_
_entity_poly.entity_id
_entity_poly.type
_entity_poly.pdbx_seq_one_letter_code
_entity_poly.pdbx_strand_id
1 'polypeptide(L)'
;MAKKNGLLKFIAVTGACVATAKLVYDKYKETKDKFVKEENDSIDAEIRKYNAIAEKKIVEIEDEEFVGCELKSVCANTTLDLGLAVFEKDVYINFSSYASNVTIILPEGVNVVCDVDRVAAGVRNLVENVKEEGIHTVYIIGKAVATSLEVIPVNFYVDEEDEDEFEDFDEDAIFADDEDVLVKVINKAEPEKSEEKSDEKKDEDNLINLEEVR
;
A
#
# COMPACT_ATOMS: atom_id res chain seq x y z
N MET A 1 28.39 45.19 -29.05
CA MET A 1 26.91 45.19 -29.08
C MET A 1 26.44 44.24 -30.16
N ALA A 2 25.76 43.16 -29.81
CA ALA A 2 24.88 42.41 -30.70
C ALA A 2 23.95 41.56 -29.82
N LYS A 3 22.66 41.91 -29.78
CA LYS A 3 21.62 41.21 -29.02
C LYS A 3 20.68 40.59 -30.05
N LYS A 4 20.48 39.26 -30.05
CA LYS A 4 19.28 38.65 -30.64
C LYS A 4 19.03 37.27 -30.05
N ASN A 5 17.79 37.07 -29.63
CA ASN A 5 17.34 35.89 -28.89
C ASN A 5 17.10 34.72 -29.86
N GLY A 6 17.33 33.49 -29.39
CA GLY A 6 16.92 32.25 -30.04
C GLY A 6 16.36 31.29 -28.99
N LEU A 7 15.07 30.99 -29.08
CA LEU A 7 14.32 30.08 -28.21
C LEU A 7 14.69 28.61 -28.53
N LEU A 8 14.29 27.67 -27.66
CA LEU A 8 14.41 26.19 -27.78
C LEU A 8 15.82 25.57 -27.73
N LYS A 9 16.09 24.81 -26.65
CA LYS A 9 16.38 23.36 -26.72
C LYS A 9 15.95 22.68 -25.40
N PHE A 10 14.65 22.41 -25.27
CA PHE A 10 14.07 21.62 -24.16
C PHE A 10 13.59 20.28 -24.75
N ILE A 11 14.54 19.40 -25.10
CA ILE A 11 14.32 18.12 -25.81
C ILE A 11 15.48 17.18 -25.40
N ALA A 12 15.27 15.96 -24.89
CA ALA A 12 14.06 15.37 -24.31
C ALA A 12 14.47 14.34 -23.25
N VAL A 13 13.97 14.51 -22.02
CA VAL A 13 13.98 13.44 -21.00
C VAL A 13 12.66 12.71 -21.12
N THR A 14 12.58 11.70 -21.99
CA THR A 14 11.48 10.72 -21.99
C THR A 14 11.86 9.51 -22.84
N GLY A 15 12.13 8.38 -22.17
CA GLY A 15 12.53 7.14 -22.82
C GLY A 15 12.07 5.92 -22.01
N ALA A 16 10.85 5.47 -22.29
CA ALA A 16 10.28 4.18 -21.90
C ALA A 16 10.10 3.87 -20.39
N CYS A 17 9.07 4.45 -19.77
CA CYS A 17 8.30 3.80 -18.70
C CYS A 17 6.85 3.55 -19.15
N VAL A 18 6.67 2.79 -20.25
CA VAL A 18 5.37 2.22 -20.61
C VAL A 18 5.42 0.71 -20.38
N ALA A 19 5.57 0.34 -19.09
CA ALA A 19 5.13 -0.98 -18.66
C ALA A 19 3.61 -0.98 -18.84
N THR A 20 3.11 -1.86 -19.72
CA THR A 20 1.74 -1.81 -20.21
C THR A 20 0.73 -1.94 -19.07
N ALA A 21 -0.33 -1.12 -19.09
CA ALA A 21 -1.37 -1.12 -18.04
C ALA A 21 -1.92 -2.54 -17.78
N LYS A 22 -2.02 -3.35 -18.83
CA LYS A 22 -2.38 -4.78 -18.75
C LYS A 22 -1.49 -5.59 -17.80
N LEU A 23 -0.16 -5.44 -17.83
CA LEU A 23 0.74 -6.18 -16.93
C LEU A 23 0.60 -5.75 -15.47
N VAL A 24 0.16 -4.51 -15.22
CA VAL A 24 -0.13 -4.03 -13.86
C VAL A 24 -1.49 -4.57 -13.40
N TYR A 25 -2.49 -4.56 -14.28
CA TYR A 25 -3.83 -5.08 -14.02
C TYR A 25 -3.85 -6.61 -13.78
N ASP A 26 -3.15 -7.38 -14.62
CA ASP A 26 -3.05 -8.83 -14.48
C ASP A 26 -2.39 -9.21 -13.12
N LYS A 27 -1.37 -8.44 -12.67
CA LYS A 27 -0.74 -8.59 -11.33
C LYS A 27 -1.65 -8.16 -10.18
N TYR A 28 -2.42 -7.11 -10.36
CA TYR A 28 -3.41 -6.67 -9.37
C TYR A 28 -4.47 -7.76 -9.16
N LYS A 29 -5.01 -8.33 -10.23
CA LYS A 29 -5.94 -9.47 -10.16
C LYS A 29 -5.31 -10.70 -9.48
N GLU A 30 -4.11 -11.11 -9.88
CA GLU A 30 -3.37 -12.20 -9.21
C GLU A 30 -3.20 -11.96 -7.70
N THR A 31 -2.95 -10.71 -7.30
CA THR A 31 -2.79 -10.32 -5.89
C THR A 31 -4.13 -10.32 -5.15
N LYS A 32 -5.21 -9.80 -5.77
CA LYS A 32 -6.58 -9.79 -5.22
C LYS A 32 -7.10 -11.22 -5.04
N ASP A 33 -6.95 -12.08 -6.05
CA ASP A 33 -7.29 -13.51 -5.98
C ASP A 33 -6.52 -14.23 -4.86
N LYS A 34 -5.22 -13.95 -4.73
CA LYS A 34 -4.40 -14.47 -3.63
C LYS A 34 -4.87 -13.98 -2.26
N PHE A 35 -5.21 -12.70 -2.13
CA PHE A 35 -5.69 -12.11 -0.88
C PHE A 35 -7.01 -12.76 -0.45
N VAL A 36 -7.99 -12.85 -1.36
CA VAL A 36 -9.27 -13.54 -1.15
C VAL A 36 -9.05 -15.01 -0.77
N LYS A 37 -8.11 -15.71 -1.42
CA LYS A 37 -7.79 -17.09 -1.06
C LYS A 37 -7.19 -17.19 0.35
N GLU A 38 -6.22 -16.34 0.70
CA GLU A 38 -5.59 -16.35 2.02
C GLU A 38 -6.60 -16.06 3.15
N GLU A 39 -7.66 -15.29 2.90
CA GLU A 39 -8.76 -15.11 3.85
C GLU A 39 -9.61 -16.36 3.99
N ASN A 40 -10.10 -16.92 2.87
CA ASN A 40 -10.93 -18.12 2.86
C ASN A 40 -10.23 -19.33 3.50
N ASP A 41 -8.93 -19.51 3.21
CA ASP A 41 -8.08 -20.54 3.84
C ASP A 41 -7.88 -20.32 5.36
N SER A 42 -8.25 -19.15 5.90
CA SER A 42 -8.10 -18.77 7.32
C SER A 42 -9.39 -18.75 8.14
N ILE A 43 -10.56 -18.99 7.52
CA ILE A 43 -11.86 -18.95 8.22
C ILE A 43 -11.91 -19.99 9.35
N ASP A 44 -11.40 -21.20 9.09
CA ASP A 44 -11.31 -22.30 10.07
C ASP A 44 -10.01 -22.27 10.89
N ALA A 45 -9.16 -21.24 10.75
CA ALA A 45 -7.91 -21.10 11.50
C ALA A 45 -8.15 -20.32 12.79
N GLU A 46 -7.36 -20.61 13.84
CA GLU A 46 -7.38 -19.83 15.09
C GLU A 46 -7.03 -18.35 14.80
N ILE A 47 -6.00 -18.09 14.02
CA ILE A 47 -5.62 -16.73 13.60
C ILE A 47 -6.22 -16.44 12.23
N ARG A 48 -7.31 -15.65 12.21
CA ARG A 48 -7.94 -15.15 10.98
C ARG A 48 -7.01 -14.17 10.25
N LYS A 49 -7.12 -14.15 8.91
CA LYS A 49 -6.40 -13.21 8.04
C LYS A 49 -7.35 -12.17 7.47
N TYR A 50 -6.89 -10.93 7.45
CA TYR A 50 -7.60 -9.78 6.91
C TYR A 50 -6.68 -9.06 5.93
N ASN A 51 -7.00 -9.15 4.65
CA ASN A 51 -6.27 -8.62 3.52
C ASN A 51 -7.17 -7.61 2.79
N ALA A 52 -6.64 -6.42 2.49
CA ALA A 52 -7.30 -5.39 1.70
C ALA A 52 -6.38 -4.90 0.57
N ILE A 53 -6.90 -4.75 -0.65
CA ILE A 53 -6.14 -4.24 -1.79
C ILE A 53 -6.99 -3.30 -2.67
N ALA A 54 -6.52 -2.06 -2.85
CA ALA A 54 -7.16 -1.04 -3.68
C ALA A 54 -8.66 -0.78 -3.37
N GLU A 55 -9.07 -1.00 -2.12
CA GLU A 55 -10.47 -0.95 -1.67
C GLU A 55 -10.58 -0.38 -0.24
N LYS A 56 -11.81 -0.03 0.17
CA LYS A 56 -12.13 0.20 1.59
C LYS A 56 -12.56 -1.13 2.21
N LYS A 57 -11.97 -1.51 3.34
CA LYS A 57 -12.33 -2.72 4.09
C LYS A 57 -12.55 -2.39 5.56
N ILE A 58 -13.71 -2.80 6.08
CA ILE A 58 -14.02 -2.75 7.51
C ILE A 58 -14.12 -4.20 7.99
N VAL A 59 -13.51 -4.48 9.13
CA VAL A 59 -13.54 -5.78 9.80
C VAL A 59 -13.98 -5.52 11.23
N GLU A 60 -15.23 -5.88 11.53
CA GLU A 60 -15.81 -5.78 12.87
C GLU A 60 -15.77 -7.16 13.55
N ILE A 61 -15.39 -7.18 14.82
CA ILE A 61 -15.45 -8.36 15.70
C ILE A 61 -16.17 -7.94 16.98
N GLU A 62 -17.41 -8.41 17.12
CA GLU A 62 -18.30 -8.08 18.24
C GLU A 62 -18.63 -9.36 19.03
N ASP A 63 -18.61 -9.30 20.36
CA ASP A 63 -18.99 -10.38 21.28
C ASP A 63 -18.24 -11.74 21.10
N GLU A 64 -17.24 -11.83 20.21
CA GLU A 64 -16.36 -12.99 19.99
C GLU A 64 -15.01 -12.85 20.74
N GLU A 65 -14.39 -13.98 21.13
CA GLU A 65 -13.00 -14.00 21.64
C GLU A 65 -12.05 -13.59 20.51
N PHE A 66 -11.39 -12.44 20.65
CA PHE A 66 -10.30 -12.09 19.76
C PHE A 66 -9.01 -12.77 20.21
N VAL A 67 -8.44 -13.60 19.32
CA VAL A 67 -7.22 -14.38 19.58
C VAL A 67 -5.98 -13.86 18.84
N GLY A 68 -6.13 -12.78 18.09
CA GLY A 68 -5.10 -12.22 17.21
C GLY A 68 -5.43 -12.39 15.72
N CYS A 69 -4.74 -11.64 14.85
CA CYS A 69 -4.95 -11.70 13.40
C CYS A 69 -3.70 -11.36 12.59
N GLU A 70 -3.72 -11.69 11.29
CA GLU A 70 -2.76 -11.18 10.30
C GLU A 70 -3.46 -10.12 9.43
N LEU A 71 -3.03 -8.86 9.52
CA LEU A 71 -3.64 -7.72 8.82
C LEU A 71 -2.71 -7.21 7.70
N LYS A 72 -3.10 -7.44 6.43
CA LYS A 72 -2.44 -6.85 5.25
C LYS A 72 -3.31 -5.77 4.63
N SER A 73 -2.72 -4.61 4.34
CA SER A 73 -3.42 -3.53 3.63
C SER A 73 -2.50 -2.90 2.59
N VAL A 74 -2.91 -2.91 1.32
CA VAL A 74 -2.11 -2.42 0.19
C VAL A 74 -2.92 -1.43 -0.66
N CYS A 75 -2.50 -0.17 -0.71
CA CYS A 75 -3.21 0.91 -1.41
C CYS A 75 -4.69 1.00 -1.01
N ALA A 76 -5.01 0.73 0.25
CA ALA A 76 -6.37 0.52 0.75
C ALA A 76 -6.68 1.43 1.94
N ASN A 77 -7.96 1.54 2.31
CA ASN A 77 -8.38 2.12 3.57
C ASN A 77 -8.95 0.98 4.44
N THR A 78 -8.39 0.74 5.63
CA THR A 78 -8.70 -0.47 6.40
C THR A 78 -9.00 -0.15 7.86
N THR A 79 -10.23 -0.43 8.29
CA THR A 79 -10.62 -0.37 9.70
C THR A 79 -10.69 -1.79 10.26
N LEU A 80 -9.98 -2.04 11.36
CA LEU A 80 -10.15 -3.23 12.19
C LEU A 80 -10.79 -2.78 13.49
N ASP A 81 -12.09 -3.04 13.64
CA ASP A 81 -12.85 -2.72 14.84
C ASP A 81 -12.94 -3.93 15.77
N LEU A 82 -12.33 -3.79 16.94
CA LEU A 82 -12.36 -4.75 18.04
C LEU A 82 -13.04 -4.14 19.27
N GLY A 83 -13.73 -3.00 19.14
CA GLY A 83 -14.30 -2.21 20.24
C GLY A 83 -15.31 -2.96 21.11
N LEU A 84 -15.91 -4.03 20.59
CA LEU A 84 -16.80 -4.96 21.30
C LEU A 84 -16.24 -6.40 21.39
N ALA A 85 -14.97 -6.62 21.02
CA ALA A 85 -14.35 -7.94 21.07
C ALA A 85 -13.92 -8.32 22.51
N VAL A 86 -13.95 -9.61 22.83
CA VAL A 86 -13.55 -10.15 24.13
C VAL A 86 -12.09 -10.57 24.10
N PHE A 87 -11.29 -10.12 25.07
CA PHE A 87 -9.88 -10.47 25.21
C PHE A 87 -9.69 -11.31 26.47
N GLU A 88 -9.40 -12.61 26.33
CA GLU A 88 -9.08 -13.50 27.48
C GLU A 88 -7.57 -13.68 27.71
N LYS A 89 -6.75 -13.16 26.79
CA LYS A 89 -5.29 -13.33 26.76
C LYS A 89 -4.61 -12.16 26.06
N ASP A 90 -3.30 -12.04 26.24
CA ASP A 90 -2.46 -11.18 25.41
C ASP A 90 -2.50 -11.67 23.95
N VAL A 91 -2.66 -10.74 23.00
CA VAL A 91 -2.88 -11.05 21.57
C VAL A 91 -1.91 -10.32 20.65
N TYR A 92 -1.75 -10.85 19.44
CA TYR A 92 -0.85 -10.30 18.43
C TYR A 92 -1.62 -9.93 17.17
N ILE A 93 -1.40 -8.71 16.69
CA ILE A 93 -1.83 -8.23 15.38
C ILE A 93 -0.56 -8.15 14.52
N ASN A 94 -0.39 -9.13 13.63
CA ASN A 94 0.72 -9.15 12.67
C ASN A 94 0.38 -8.22 11.49
N PHE A 95 0.98 -7.04 11.49
CA PHE A 95 0.61 -5.92 10.63
C PHE A 95 1.56 -5.74 9.45
N SER A 96 1.03 -5.70 8.23
CA SER A 96 1.82 -5.47 7.02
C SER A 96 1.10 -4.52 6.06
N SER A 97 1.47 -3.24 6.07
CA SER A 97 0.80 -2.22 5.27
C SER A 97 1.73 -1.43 4.33
N TYR A 98 1.20 -1.14 3.13
CA TYR A 98 1.89 -0.44 2.05
C TYR A 98 0.95 0.59 1.40
N ALA A 99 1.27 1.87 1.51
CA ALA A 99 0.55 2.99 0.90
C ALA A 99 -0.96 3.04 1.27
N SER A 100 -1.30 2.67 2.50
CA SER A 100 -2.68 2.61 3.00
C SER A 100 -2.94 3.56 4.16
N ASN A 101 -4.22 3.79 4.46
CA ASN A 101 -4.66 4.25 5.76
C ASN A 101 -5.21 3.06 6.55
N VAL A 102 -4.83 2.93 7.81
CA VAL A 102 -5.28 1.84 8.69
C VAL A 102 -5.66 2.39 10.05
N THR A 103 -6.88 2.08 10.48
CA THR A 103 -7.39 2.38 11.82
C THR A 103 -7.62 1.08 12.56
N ILE A 104 -7.11 0.96 13.79
CA ILE A 104 -7.39 -0.15 14.69
C ILE A 104 -8.12 0.42 15.91
N ILE A 105 -9.36 -0.02 16.10
CA ILE A 105 -10.21 0.37 17.23
C ILE A 105 -10.14 -0.75 18.27
N LEU A 106 -9.90 -0.40 19.53
CA LEU A 106 -9.73 -1.35 20.63
C LEU A 106 -10.69 -1.03 21.78
N PRO A 107 -11.17 -2.04 22.54
CA PRO A 107 -12.10 -1.79 23.63
C PRO A 107 -11.42 -0.99 24.76
N GLU A 108 -12.21 -0.40 25.64
CA GLU A 108 -11.66 0.13 26.89
C GLU A 108 -11.08 -1.00 27.75
N GLY A 109 -10.00 -0.71 28.49
CA GLY A 109 -9.41 -1.68 29.42
C GLY A 109 -8.47 -2.71 28.80
N VAL A 110 -7.96 -2.50 27.57
CA VAL A 110 -6.78 -3.22 27.05
C VAL A 110 -5.56 -2.30 26.91
N ASN A 111 -4.37 -2.85 27.14
CA ASN A 111 -3.10 -2.17 26.90
C ASN A 111 -2.65 -2.36 25.45
N VAL A 112 -1.85 -1.44 24.91
CA VAL A 112 -1.32 -1.49 23.54
C VAL A 112 0.19 -1.32 23.49
N VAL A 113 0.87 -2.17 22.71
CA VAL A 113 2.28 -2.04 22.36
C VAL A 113 2.43 -2.08 20.83
N CYS A 114 2.91 -0.97 20.24
CA CYS A 114 3.13 -0.87 18.79
C CYS A 114 4.62 -1.00 18.45
N ASP A 115 5.05 -2.18 17.99
CA ASP A 115 6.40 -2.45 17.50
C ASP A 115 6.39 -2.61 15.97
N VAL A 116 6.34 -1.47 15.27
CA VAL A 116 6.14 -1.40 13.83
C VAL A 116 7.33 -0.74 13.15
N ASP A 117 7.96 -1.46 12.21
CA ASP A 117 8.98 -0.97 11.29
C ASP A 117 8.37 0.09 10.35
N ARG A 118 8.81 1.34 10.50
CA ARG A 118 8.24 2.50 9.77
C ARG A 118 9.15 2.94 8.64
N VAL A 119 8.64 2.93 7.41
CA VAL A 119 9.32 3.50 6.23
C VAL A 119 8.43 4.59 5.65
N ALA A 120 8.75 5.86 5.93
CA ALA A 120 7.92 7.01 5.57
C ALA A 120 6.44 6.89 6.03
N ALA A 121 6.20 6.22 7.15
CA ALA A 121 4.88 5.92 7.69
C ALA A 121 4.60 6.67 9.00
N GLY A 122 3.36 7.13 9.18
CA GLY A 122 2.84 7.63 10.44
C GLY A 122 2.31 6.48 11.28
N VAL A 123 2.63 6.45 12.58
CA VAL A 123 2.00 5.52 13.54
C VAL A 123 1.65 6.31 14.80
N ARG A 124 0.36 6.39 15.10
CA ARG A 124 -0.21 7.03 16.29
C ARG A 124 -0.89 5.96 17.14
N ASN A 125 -0.63 5.98 18.44
CA ASN A 125 -1.38 5.21 19.43
C ASN A 125 -2.00 6.21 20.40
N LEU A 126 -3.32 6.18 20.53
CA LEU A 126 -4.11 7.03 21.42
C LEU A 126 -4.67 6.25 22.62
N VAL A 127 -4.42 4.94 22.72
CA VAL A 127 -4.83 4.13 23.87
C VAL A 127 -3.93 4.43 25.07
N GLU A 128 -4.54 4.73 26.21
CA GLU A 128 -3.84 5.02 27.46
C GLU A 128 -3.57 3.72 28.25
N ASN A 129 -2.29 3.30 28.29
CA ASN A 129 -1.91 2.07 28.98
C ASN A 129 -1.95 2.23 30.51
N VAL A 130 -2.63 1.29 31.17
CA VAL A 130 -2.80 1.18 32.63
C VAL A 130 -1.99 0.02 33.21
N LYS A 131 -1.45 0.21 34.42
CA LYS A 131 -0.51 -0.72 35.08
C LYS A 131 -1.20 -1.53 36.18
N GLU A 132 -2.35 -2.10 35.88
CA GLU A 132 -3.12 -2.94 36.80
C GLU A 132 -2.95 -4.42 36.43
N GLU A 133 -2.96 -5.31 37.44
CA GLU A 133 -2.84 -6.76 37.22
C GLU A 133 -4.14 -7.30 36.61
N GLY A 134 -4.03 -8.10 35.55
CA GLY A 134 -5.17 -8.70 34.84
C GLY A 134 -5.59 -7.99 33.56
N ILE A 135 -4.95 -6.87 33.19
CA ILE A 135 -5.23 -6.17 31.93
C ILE A 135 -4.40 -6.78 30.79
N HIS A 136 -5.10 -7.28 29.77
CA HIS A 136 -4.51 -7.89 28.58
C HIS A 136 -3.85 -6.85 27.66
N THR A 137 -2.80 -7.27 26.97
CA THR A 137 -2.02 -6.42 26.05
C THR A 137 -2.16 -6.86 24.60
N VAL A 138 -2.49 -5.91 23.74
CA VAL A 138 -2.51 -6.04 22.28
C VAL A 138 -1.16 -5.61 21.72
N TYR A 139 -0.44 -6.55 21.12
CA TYR A 139 0.85 -6.31 20.47
C TYR A 139 0.64 -6.13 18.97
N ILE A 140 0.77 -4.90 18.48
CA ILE A 140 0.71 -4.56 17.05
C ILE A 140 2.14 -4.58 16.52
N ILE A 141 2.50 -5.64 15.82
CA ILE A 141 3.87 -5.92 15.39
C ILE A 141 3.93 -6.06 13.87
N GLY A 142 4.90 -5.42 13.23
CA GLY A 142 5.18 -5.68 11.81
C GLY A 142 5.71 -4.46 11.07
N LYS A 143 5.16 -4.14 9.89
CA LYS A 143 5.76 -3.18 8.96
C LYS A 143 4.74 -2.24 8.32
N ALA A 144 5.08 -0.95 8.27
CA ALA A 144 4.32 0.12 7.64
C ALA A 144 5.19 0.89 6.63
N VAL A 145 4.77 0.95 5.37
CA VAL A 145 5.50 1.68 4.30
C VAL A 145 4.57 2.69 3.64
N ALA A 146 4.88 3.98 3.73
CA ALA A 146 4.02 5.07 3.23
C ALA A 146 2.57 5.01 3.76
N THR A 147 2.38 4.44 4.95
CA THR A 147 1.07 4.18 5.57
C THR A 147 0.81 5.16 6.71
N SER A 148 -0.45 5.50 6.95
CA SER A 148 -0.91 6.05 8.23
C SER A 148 -1.57 4.94 9.05
N LEU A 149 -0.99 4.58 10.19
CA LEU A 149 -1.59 3.67 11.17
C LEU A 149 -2.04 4.48 12.39
N GLU A 150 -3.32 4.39 12.74
CA GLU A 150 -3.88 5.00 13.94
C GLU A 150 -4.54 3.93 14.81
N VAL A 151 -4.15 3.86 16.07
CA VAL A 151 -4.72 2.96 17.08
C VAL A 151 -5.48 3.81 18.07
N ILE A 152 -6.79 3.60 18.17
CA ILE A 152 -7.70 4.39 19.00
C ILE A 152 -8.43 3.50 19.99
N PRO A 153 -8.73 3.99 21.21
CA PRO A 153 -9.76 3.37 22.04
C PRO A 153 -11.11 3.57 21.36
N VAL A 154 -12.03 2.62 21.58
CA VAL A 154 -13.43 2.76 21.19
C VAL A 154 -14.00 4.00 21.86
N ASN A 155 -14.56 4.90 21.05
CA ASN A 155 -15.11 6.14 21.54
C ASN A 155 -16.64 5.98 21.61
N PHE A 156 -17.18 5.70 22.80
CA PHE A 156 -18.62 5.54 23.02
C PHE A 156 -19.45 6.81 22.74
N TYR A 157 -18.80 7.94 22.45
CA TYR A 157 -19.45 9.13 21.91
C TYR A 157 -19.73 8.94 20.43
N VAL A 158 -20.93 8.42 20.16
CA VAL A 158 -21.50 8.31 18.82
C VAL A 158 -21.79 9.72 18.28
N ASP A 159 -20.92 10.21 17.39
CA ASP A 159 -21.28 11.25 16.43
C ASP A 159 -21.70 10.55 15.13
N GLU A 160 -23.01 10.38 14.91
CA GLU A 160 -23.61 9.73 13.71
C GLU A 160 -23.46 10.57 12.42
N GLU A 161 -22.46 11.46 12.33
CA GLU A 161 -22.41 12.55 11.33
C GLU A 161 -21.22 12.51 10.35
N ASP A 162 -20.28 11.54 10.47
CA ASP A 162 -19.11 11.40 9.58
C ASP A 162 -19.23 10.24 8.57
N GLU A 163 -20.45 9.92 8.10
CA GLU A 163 -20.69 8.88 7.07
C GLU A 163 -20.50 9.39 5.62
N ASP A 164 -20.15 10.67 5.44
CA ASP A 164 -20.12 11.34 4.13
C ASP A 164 -18.81 11.14 3.33
N GLU A 165 -18.98 10.65 2.10
CA GLU A 165 -18.12 10.81 0.92
C GLU A 165 -16.61 10.49 1.05
N PHE A 166 -16.31 9.19 0.93
CA PHE A 166 -15.28 8.80 -0.03
C PHE A 166 -16.00 8.26 -1.27
N GLU A 167 -15.86 8.95 -2.41
CA GLU A 167 -16.33 8.45 -3.71
C GLU A 167 -15.82 7.01 -3.88
N ASP A 168 -16.73 6.09 -4.20
CA ASP A 168 -16.38 4.71 -4.53
C ASP A 168 -15.24 4.73 -5.56
N PHE A 169 -14.14 4.03 -5.26
CA PHE A 169 -13.01 3.95 -6.19
C PHE A 169 -13.44 3.09 -7.38
N ASP A 170 -14.04 3.76 -8.35
CA ASP A 170 -14.75 3.16 -9.48
C ASP A 170 -13.77 2.36 -10.35
N GLU A 171 -13.72 1.05 -10.10
CA GLU A 171 -12.80 0.09 -10.73
C GLU A 171 -12.98 0.08 -12.27
N ASP A 172 -14.15 0.50 -12.74
CA ASP A 172 -14.53 0.62 -14.14
C ASP A 172 -14.17 2.00 -14.74
N ALA A 173 -14.10 3.09 -13.96
CA ALA A 173 -13.79 4.44 -14.48
C ALA A 173 -12.33 4.61 -14.96
N ILE A 174 -11.41 3.75 -14.50
CA ILE A 174 -10.02 3.73 -14.96
C ILE A 174 -9.89 2.99 -16.30
N PHE A 175 -10.86 2.12 -16.62
CA PHE A 175 -10.87 1.27 -17.81
C PHE A 175 -12.26 1.28 -18.46
N ALA A 176 -12.72 2.45 -18.90
CA ALA A 176 -13.86 2.52 -19.80
C ALA A 176 -13.62 1.59 -21.01
N ASP A 177 -14.57 0.67 -21.24
CA ASP A 177 -14.59 -0.27 -22.38
C ASP A 177 -14.82 0.49 -23.70
N ASP A 178 -13.81 1.24 -24.14
CA ASP A 178 -13.76 1.83 -25.48
C ASP A 178 -13.42 0.73 -26.50
N GLU A 179 -14.47 0.04 -26.96
CA GLU A 179 -14.44 -0.67 -28.24
C GLU A 179 -13.93 0.28 -29.36
N ASP A 180 -13.03 -0.22 -30.20
CA ASP A 180 -12.59 0.40 -31.46
C ASP A 180 -11.88 1.79 -31.41
N VAL A 181 -10.82 1.92 -30.61
CA VAL A 181 -9.76 2.91 -30.93
C VAL A 181 -8.99 2.51 -32.19
N LEU A 182 -9.54 2.89 -33.35
CA LEU A 182 -8.93 2.72 -34.67
C LEU A 182 -7.61 3.51 -34.80
N VAL A 183 -6.49 2.86 -34.46
CA VAL A 183 -5.14 3.41 -34.65
C VAL A 183 -4.87 3.59 -36.16
N LYS A 184 -5.04 4.83 -36.65
CA LYS A 184 -4.53 5.23 -37.97
C LYS A 184 -3.01 5.34 -37.93
N VAL A 185 -2.36 4.20 -38.15
CA VAL A 185 -0.91 4.11 -38.40
C VAL A 185 -0.57 4.88 -39.68
N ILE A 186 -0.02 6.10 -39.54
CA ILE A 186 0.56 6.83 -40.66
C ILE A 186 2.03 6.42 -40.82
N ASN A 187 2.25 5.24 -41.40
CA ASN A 187 3.58 4.82 -41.87
C ASN A 187 3.90 5.49 -43.21
N LYS A 188 4.90 6.38 -43.23
CA LYS A 188 5.66 6.85 -44.40
C LYS A 188 6.89 7.63 -43.90
N ALA A 189 8.12 7.38 -44.33
CA ALA A 189 8.65 6.33 -45.19
C ALA A 189 10.18 6.19 -44.98
N GLU A 190 10.73 5.01 -45.21
CA GLU A 190 12.13 4.82 -45.67
C GLU A 190 12.20 5.03 -47.20
N PRO A 191 13.38 5.14 -47.90
CA PRO A 191 14.78 4.83 -47.50
C PRO A 191 15.76 6.00 -47.84
N GLU A 192 17.10 5.92 -47.97
CA GLU A 192 18.13 4.85 -48.05
C GLU A 192 19.39 5.16 -47.20
N LYS A 193 20.16 4.10 -46.88
CA LYS A 193 21.65 3.97 -46.88
C LYS A 193 22.53 5.19 -46.52
N SER A 194 23.48 4.96 -45.61
CA SER A 194 24.88 4.62 -45.98
C SER A 194 25.73 4.23 -44.76
N GLU A 195 26.83 3.51 -45.00
CA GLU A 195 27.73 2.92 -43.99
C GLU A 195 28.87 3.86 -43.54
N GLU A 196 29.73 3.32 -42.65
CA GLU A 196 31.05 3.77 -42.13
C GLU A 196 30.99 4.40 -40.72
N LYS A 197 31.55 3.77 -39.67
CA LYS A 197 33.00 3.65 -39.33
C LYS A 197 33.69 5.02 -39.37
N SER A 198 34.34 5.57 -38.34
CA SER A 198 34.64 5.14 -36.97
C SER A 198 35.00 6.43 -36.15
N ASP A 199 35.70 6.51 -35.02
CA ASP A 199 36.56 5.58 -34.27
C ASP A 199 36.81 6.04 -32.80
N GLU A 200 37.74 5.37 -32.11
CA GLU A 200 38.68 5.86 -31.06
C GLU A 200 38.61 7.35 -30.60
N LYS A 201 38.79 7.74 -29.32
CA LYS A 201 39.36 7.08 -28.12
C LYS A 201 39.21 8.02 -26.89
N LYS A 202 39.41 7.45 -25.67
CA LYS A 202 40.08 8.08 -24.50
C LYS A 202 39.38 9.24 -23.74
N ASP A 203 39.54 9.41 -22.42
CA ASP A 203 40.28 8.69 -21.35
C ASP A 203 39.28 8.44 -20.19
N GLU A 204 39.17 7.26 -19.57
CA GLU A 204 39.94 6.82 -18.38
C GLU A 204 40.21 7.91 -17.33
N ASP A 205 39.56 7.81 -16.15
CA ASP A 205 40.29 7.72 -14.87
C ASP A 205 39.42 7.35 -13.64
N ASN A 206 40.03 6.58 -12.74
CA ASN A 206 39.65 6.22 -11.36
C ASN A 206 38.44 5.28 -11.09
N LEU A 207 38.77 3.98 -11.01
CA LEU A 207 38.06 3.01 -10.18
C LEU A 207 38.22 3.32 -8.68
N ILE A 208 37.19 3.03 -7.88
CA ILE A 208 37.36 2.31 -6.60
C ILE A 208 36.22 1.30 -6.47
N ASN A 209 36.55 0.00 -6.47
CA ASN A 209 35.61 -1.07 -6.15
C ASN A 209 35.36 -1.14 -4.63
N LEU A 210 34.15 -1.54 -4.25
CA LEU A 210 33.87 -2.23 -2.99
C LEU A 210 32.76 -3.26 -3.23
N GLU A 211 33.19 -4.46 -3.64
CA GLU A 211 32.41 -5.68 -3.55
C GLU A 211 32.27 -6.13 -2.09
N GLU A 212 31.27 -6.99 -1.85
CA GLU A 212 31.17 -7.93 -0.73
C GLU A 212 31.25 -7.37 0.71
N VAL A 213 30.09 -7.32 1.37
CA VAL A 213 30.01 -7.64 2.80
C VAL A 213 29.40 -9.03 2.96
N ARG A 214 30.29 -10.03 3.02
CA ARG A 214 30.06 -11.29 3.75
C ARG A 214 31.36 -11.78 4.36
#